data_AF-A0A941PUY5-F1
#
_entry.id   AF-A0A941PUY5-F1
#
_cell.length_a   1.000
_cell.length_b   1.000
_cell.length_c   1.000
_cell.angle_alpha   90.00
_cell.angle_beta   90.00
_cell.angle_gamma   90.00
#
_symmetry.space_group_name_H-M   'P 1'
#
loop_
_entity.id
_entity.type
_entity.pdbx_description
1 polymer ?
#
loop_
_entity_poly.entity_id
_entity_poly.type
_entity_poly.pdbx_seq_one_letter_code
_entity_poly.pdbx_strand_id
1 'polypeptide(L)'
;RFAWQQPGLFRTAFAARPFGLQEFALDDPAPRGASGRDPFELLGDALDAMVAAGLLPPERRPGAEFMAWSAVHGMAFLMIDGPLRALDEPARLALAERQVAMVERGLLADAVA
;
A
#
# COMPACT_ATOMS: atom_id res chain seq x y z
N ARG A 1 -0.12 10.12 1.65
CA ARG A 1 0.34 11.38 2.28
C ARG A 1 1.73 11.24 2.88
N PHE A 2 1.97 10.28 3.79
CA PHE A 2 3.27 10.09 4.46
C PHE A 2 4.50 10.22 3.53
N ALA A 3 4.51 9.52 2.39
CA ALA A 3 5.63 9.52 1.45
C ALA A 3 6.10 10.93 1.04
N TRP A 4 5.18 11.83 0.67
CA TRP A 4 5.55 13.16 0.17
C TRP A 4 5.60 14.25 1.26
N GLN A 5 5.09 13.97 2.46
CA GLN A 5 5.25 14.86 3.61
C GLN A 5 6.52 14.55 4.42
N GLN A 6 6.97 13.29 4.40
CA GLN A 6 8.16 12.80 5.10
C GLN A 6 9.06 11.98 4.16
N PRO A 7 9.54 12.57 3.04
CA PRO A 7 10.23 11.80 2.00
C PRO A 7 11.60 11.26 2.45
N GLY A 8 12.24 11.86 3.46
CA GLY A 8 13.44 11.30 4.09
C GLY A 8 13.15 9.98 4.81
N LEU A 9 12.15 9.99 5.71
CA LEU A 9 11.72 8.80 6.46
C LEU A 9 11.19 7.70 5.53
N PHE A 10 10.43 8.07 4.51
CA PHE A 10 9.95 7.10 3.52
C PHE A 10 11.12 6.41 2.79
N ARG A 11 12.17 7.13 2.40
CA ARG A 11 13.35 6.53 1.76
C ARG A 11 14.10 5.62 2.74
N THR A 12 14.24 6.00 4.00
CA THR A 12 14.84 5.13 5.02
C THR A 12 14.10 3.81 5.14
N ALA A 13 12.77 3.85 5.17
CA ALA A 13 11.94 2.67 5.32
C ALA A 13 11.86 1.78 4.07
N PHE A 14 11.88 2.37 2.86
CA PHE A 14 11.52 1.64 1.64
C PHE A 14 12.54 1.66 0.50
N ALA A 15 13.54 2.55 0.54
CA ALA A 15 14.57 2.66 -0.51
C ALA A 15 15.93 2.07 -0.10
N ALA A 16 16.27 2.11 1.19
CA ALA A 16 17.56 1.62 1.69
C ALA A 16 17.71 0.09 1.62
N ARG A 17 16.59 -0.64 1.69
CA ARG A 17 16.48 -2.09 1.49
C ARG A 17 15.15 -2.34 0.77
N PRO A 18 15.13 -2.70 -0.53
CA PRO A 18 13.88 -2.75 -1.27
C PRO A 18 13.02 -3.91 -0.79
N PHE A 19 12.03 -3.60 0.05
CA PHE A 19 10.85 -4.43 0.34
C PHE A 19 11.12 -5.82 0.94
N GLY A 20 12.15 -5.95 1.79
CA GLY A 20 12.41 -7.21 2.50
C GLY A 20 11.35 -7.48 3.56
N LEU A 21 10.41 -8.40 3.27
CA LEU A 21 9.39 -8.81 4.25
C LEU A 21 9.95 -9.59 5.45
N GLN A 22 11.22 -9.99 5.39
CA GLN A 22 11.96 -10.68 6.45
C GLN A 22 13.06 -9.81 7.07
N GLU A 23 12.96 -8.48 6.94
CA GLU A 23 13.95 -7.56 7.51
C GLU A 23 13.96 -7.58 9.05
N PHE A 24 12.78 -7.75 9.64
CA PHE A 24 12.59 -7.81 11.08
C PHE A 24 12.22 -9.22 11.52
N ALA A 25 12.58 -9.59 12.76
CA ALA A 25 12.05 -10.80 13.38
C ALA A 25 10.52 -10.68 13.50
N LEU A 26 9.82 -11.81 13.49
CA LEU A 26 8.34 -11.83 13.54
C LEU A 26 7.78 -11.08 14.76
N ASP A 27 8.51 -11.08 15.87
CA ASP A 27 8.18 -10.45 17.14
C ASP A 27 8.87 -9.11 17.38
N ASP A 28 9.57 -8.56 16.38
CA ASP A 28 10.23 -7.26 16.52
C ASP A 28 9.17 -6.14 16.66
N PRO A 29 9.25 -5.32 17.72
CA PRO A 29 8.33 -4.20 17.90
C PRO A 29 8.65 -3.00 16.99
N ALA A 30 9.86 -2.91 16.41
CA ALA A 30 10.31 -1.73 15.67
C ALA A 30 9.44 -1.35 14.45
N PRO A 31 9.00 -2.28 13.57
CA PRO A 31 8.13 -1.93 12.45
C PRO A 31 6.65 -1.79 12.86
N ARG A 32 6.30 -2.10 14.11
CA ARG A 32 4.92 -2.19 14.60
C ARG A 32 4.46 -0.86 15.16
N GLY A 33 3.29 -0.40 14.71
CA GLY A 33 2.65 0.82 15.22
C GLY A 33 1.89 0.60 16.53
N ALA A 34 1.08 1.58 16.94
CA ALA A 34 0.25 1.49 18.14
C ALA A 34 -0.79 0.34 18.11
N SER A 35 -1.13 -0.16 16.92
CA SER A 35 -1.98 -1.35 16.73
C SER A 35 -1.25 -2.67 16.99
N GLY A 36 0.07 -2.64 17.20
CA GLY A 36 0.91 -3.83 17.24
C GLY A 36 1.11 -4.50 15.88
N ARG A 37 0.62 -3.91 14.79
CA ARG A 37 0.79 -4.41 13.42
C ARG A 37 1.79 -3.57 12.65
N ASP A 38 2.56 -4.21 11.78
CA ASP A 38 3.34 -3.52 10.76
C ASP A 38 2.46 -3.11 9.56
N PRO A 39 2.94 -2.23 8.66
CA PRO A 39 2.13 -1.75 7.54
C PRO A 39 1.70 -2.84 6.54
N PHE A 40 2.46 -3.92 6.37
CA PHE A 40 2.12 -5.03 5.48
C PHE A 40 1.03 -5.93 6.10
N GLU A 41 1.13 -6.19 7.40
CA GLU A 41 0.06 -6.86 8.15
C GLU A 41 -1.25 -6.07 8.13
N LEU A 42 -1.19 -4.74 8.28
CA LEU A 42 -2.38 -3.88 8.17
C LEU A 42 -3.05 -3.97 6.79
N LEU A 43 -2.26 -4.06 5.73
CA LEU A 43 -2.78 -4.30 4.38
C LEU A 43 -3.44 -5.69 4.29
N GLY A 44 -2.79 -6.72 4.84
CA GLY A 44 -3.35 -8.06 4.92
C GLY A 44 -4.70 -8.09 5.63
N ASP A 45 -4.80 -7.48 6.81
CA ASP A 45 -6.04 -7.37 7.58
C ASP A 45 -7.15 -6.68 6.77
N ALA A 46 -6.82 -5.61 6.04
CA ALA A 46 -7.79 -4.90 5.20
C ALA A 46 -8.30 -5.78 4.05
N LEU A 47 -7.42 -6.54 3.39
CA LEU A 47 -7.81 -7.46 2.32
C LEU A 47 -8.65 -8.63 2.87
N ASP A 48 -8.31 -9.15 4.04
CA ASP A 48 -9.08 -10.20 4.72
C ASP A 48 -10.49 -9.69 5.10
N ALA A 49 -10.59 -8.44 5.55
CA ALA A 49 -11.88 -7.79 5.80
C ALA A 49 -12.71 -7.64 4.51
N MET A 50 -12.08 -7.35 3.36
CA MET A 50 -12.78 -7.33 2.06
C MET A 50 -13.31 -8.71 1.67
N VAL A 51 -12.58 -9.79 1.97
CA VAL A 51 -13.07 -11.17 1.76
C VAL A 51 -14.26 -11.45 2.68
N ALA A 52 -14.14 -11.14 3.97
CA ALA A 52 -15.21 -11.34 4.95
C ALA A 52 -16.49 -10.57 4.59
N ALA A 53 -16.36 -9.39 3.97
CA ALA A 53 -17.47 -8.58 3.48
C ALA A 53 -18.03 -9.05 2.12
N GLY A 54 -17.46 -10.08 1.49
CA GLY A 54 -17.88 -10.58 0.17
C GLY A 54 -17.48 -9.67 -1.01
N LEU A 55 -16.57 -8.72 -0.79
CA LEU A 55 -16.10 -7.77 -1.80
C LEU A 55 -14.97 -8.33 -2.65
N LEU A 56 -14.05 -9.07 -2.02
CA LEU A 56 -12.91 -9.75 -2.65
C LEU A 56 -13.18 -11.26 -2.68
N PRO A 57 -13.25 -11.90 -3.86
CA PRO A 57 -13.35 -13.36 -3.96
C PRO A 57 -12.18 -14.04 -3.23
N PRO A 58 -12.43 -15.07 -2.39
CA PRO A 58 -11.37 -15.76 -1.66
C PRO A 58 -10.26 -16.31 -2.57
N GLU A 59 -10.58 -16.69 -3.80
CA GLU A 59 -9.64 -17.24 -4.78
C GLU A 59 -8.68 -16.16 -5.32
N ARG A 60 -9.08 -14.88 -5.26
CA ARG A 60 -8.26 -13.72 -5.66
C ARG A 60 -7.45 -13.16 -4.49
N ARG A 61 -7.67 -13.63 -3.26
CA ARG A 61 -6.99 -13.12 -2.05
C ARG A 61 -5.49 -13.43 -2.01
N PRO A 62 -5.00 -14.64 -2.34
CA PRO A 62 -3.56 -14.93 -2.30
C PRO A 62 -2.78 -14.00 -3.25
N GLY A 63 -1.82 -13.25 -2.70
CA GLY A 63 -0.96 -12.35 -3.47
C GLY A 63 -1.58 -10.98 -3.82
N ALA A 64 -2.81 -10.70 -3.38
CA ALA A 64 -3.45 -9.39 -3.56
C ALA A 64 -2.67 -8.27 -2.87
N GLU A 65 -2.02 -8.58 -1.75
CA GLU A 65 -1.15 -7.67 -1.01
C GLU A 65 0.00 -7.16 -1.87
N PHE A 66 0.60 -7.99 -2.73
CA PHE A 66 1.71 -7.57 -3.58
C PHE A 66 1.25 -6.60 -4.68
N MET A 67 0.05 -6.79 -5.23
CA MET A 67 -0.53 -5.86 -6.20
C MET A 67 -0.81 -4.50 -5.57
N ALA A 68 -1.45 -4.49 -4.41
CA ALA A 68 -1.75 -3.24 -3.68
C ALA A 68 -0.46 -2.55 -3.21
N TRP A 69 0.47 -3.30 -2.62
CA TRP A 69 1.73 -2.79 -2.10
C TRP A 69 2.59 -2.17 -3.20
N SER A 70 2.73 -2.86 -4.34
CA SER A 70 3.49 -2.38 -5.50
C SER A 70 2.91 -1.08 -6.06
N ALA A 71 1.58 -1.00 -6.17
CA ALA A 71 0.92 0.19 -6.70
C ALA A 71 1.16 1.43 -5.82
N VAL A 72 1.01 1.31 -4.51
CA VAL A 72 1.17 2.43 -3.57
C VAL A 72 2.63 2.86 -3.46
N HIS A 73 3.58 1.92 -3.39
CA HIS A 73 5.00 2.25 -3.34
C HIS A 73 5.50 2.84 -4.67
N GLY A 74 5.07 2.30 -5.80
CA GLY A 74 5.38 2.86 -7.11
C GLY A 74 4.89 4.30 -7.25
N MET A 75 3.63 4.57 -6.87
CA MET A 75 3.09 5.93 -6.90
C MET A 75 3.84 6.86 -5.95
N ALA A 76 4.19 6.40 -4.75
CA ALA A 76 5.00 7.17 -3.82
C ALA A 76 6.34 7.59 -4.44
N PHE A 77 7.08 6.66 -5.07
CA PHE A 77 8.32 6.99 -5.77
C PHE A 77 8.12 7.94 -6.94
N LEU A 78 7.05 7.78 -7.73
CA LEU A 78 6.71 8.72 -8.81
C LEU A 78 6.48 10.14 -8.28
N MET A 79 5.87 10.27 -7.09
CA MET A 79 5.58 11.55 -6.43
C MET A 79 6.78 12.19 -5.73
N ILE A 80 7.73 11.42 -5.19
CA ILE A 80 8.86 11.99 -4.43
C ILE A 80 10.15 12.13 -5.26
N ASP A 81 10.39 11.21 -6.20
CA ASP A 81 11.63 11.14 -6.99
C ASP A 81 11.36 11.15 -8.51
N GLY A 82 10.14 10.81 -8.92
CA GLY A 82 9.77 10.65 -10.32
C GLY A 82 9.18 11.91 -11.00
N PRO A 83 8.44 11.70 -12.10
CA PRO A 83 7.90 12.79 -12.92
C PRO A 83 6.77 13.56 -12.25
N LEU A 84 6.16 13.04 -11.18
CA LEU A 84 5.04 13.67 -10.48
C LEU A 84 5.48 14.60 -9.34
N ARG A 85 6.79 14.79 -9.14
CA ARG A 85 7.34 15.60 -8.03
C ARG A 85 6.87 17.06 -8.01
N ALA A 86 6.55 17.63 -9.17
CA ALA A 86 6.12 19.03 -9.28
C ALA A 86 4.62 19.24 -8.97
N LEU A 87 3.86 18.17 -8.75
CA LEU A 87 2.45 18.28 -8.38
C LEU A 87 2.30 18.90 -6.99
N ASP A 88 1.26 19.71 -6.83
CA ASP A 88 0.81 20.20 -5.53
C ASP A 88 0.09 19.10 -4.73
N GLU A 89 -0.20 19.38 -3.46
CA GLU A 89 -0.83 18.40 -2.57
C GLU A 89 -2.22 17.95 -3.04
N PRO A 90 -3.13 18.85 -3.49
CA PRO A 90 -4.42 18.44 -4.05
C PRO A 90 -4.29 17.47 -5.24
N ALA A 91 -3.40 17.76 -6.20
CA ALA A 91 -3.21 16.88 -7.36
C ALA A 91 -2.60 15.52 -6.97
N ARG A 92 -1.65 15.50 -6.02
CA ARG A 92 -1.11 14.24 -5.49
C ARG A 92 -2.19 13.40 -4.82
N LEU A 93 -3.04 14.02 -4.01
CA LEU A 93 -4.12 13.33 -3.33
C LEU A 93 -5.11 12.71 -4.32
N ALA A 94 -5.55 13.49 -5.32
CA ALA A 94 -6.47 13.02 -6.34
C ALA A 94 -5.91 11.81 -7.13
N LEU A 95 -4.61 11.81 -7.45
CA LEU A 95 -3.97 10.67 -8.11
C LEU A 95 -3.84 9.46 -7.18
N ALA A 96 -3.51 9.66 -5.91
CA ALA A 96 -3.44 8.58 -4.93
C ALA A 96 -4.82 7.91 -4.74
N GLU A 97 -5.89 8.70 -4.62
CA GLU A 97 -7.26 8.18 -4.51
C GLU A 97 -7.67 7.41 -5.77
N ARG A 98 -7.38 7.97 -6.96
CA ARG A 98 -7.63 7.28 -8.24
C ARG A 98 -6.86 5.96 -8.34
N GLN A 99 -5.62 5.91 -7.84
CA GLN A 99 -4.80 4.69 -7.82
C GLN A 99 -5.40 3.63 -6.90
N VAL A 100 -5.84 3.99 -5.69
CA VAL A 100 -6.53 3.05 -4.79
C VAL A 100 -7.78 2.51 -5.45
N ALA A 101 -8.63 3.37 -6.01
CA ALA A 101 -9.84 2.94 -6.70
C ALA A 101 -9.55 2.02 -7.91
N MET A 102 -8.41 2.19 -8.58
CA MET A 102 -7.97 1.30 -9.65
C MET A 102 -7.57 -0.08 -9.13
N VAL A 103 -6.82 -0.13 -8.01
CA VAL A 103 -6.47 -1.38 -7.35
C VAL A 103 -7.72 -2.11 -6.86
N GLU A 104 -8.62 -1.40 -6.18
CA GLU A 104 -9.90 -1.96 -5.73
C GLU A 104 -10.67 -2.60 -6.89
N ARG A 105 -10.89 -1.87 -7.99
CA ARG A 105 -11.58 -2.44 -9.18
C ARG A 105 -10.89 -3.69 -9.75
N GLY A 106 -9.57 -3.77 -9.67
CA GLY A 106 -8.83 -4.96 -10.12
C GLY A 106 -8.94 -6.16 -9.18
N LEU A 107 -9.24 -5.92 -7.91
CA LEU A 107 -9.33 -6.96 -6.88
C LEU A 107 -10.78 -7.42 -6.63
N LEU A 108 -11.74 -6.50 -6.69
CA LEU A 108 -13.14 -6.76 -6.41
C LEU A 108 -13.72 -7.85 -7.32
N ALA A 109 -14.79 -8.50 -6.85
CA ALA A 109 -15.59 -9.39 -7.68
C ALA A 109 -16.09 -8.63 -8.92
N ASP A 110 -16.18 -9.33 -10.05
CA ASP A 110 -16.76 -8.74 -11.25
C ASP A 110 -18.22 -8.37 -10.95
N ALA A 111 -18.67 -7.21 -11.42
CA ALA A 111 -20.08 -6.85 -11.30
C ALA A 111 -20.89 -7.93 -12.01
N VAL A 112 -21.81 -8.58 -11.28
CA VAL A 112 -22.76 -9.51 -11.88
C VAL A 112 -23.52 -8.72 -12.95
N ALA A 113 -23.34 -9.11 -14.22
CA ALA A 113 -24.02 -8.52 -15.37
C ALA A 113 -25.52 -8.82 -15.35
#